data_AF-A0A8S1EG07-F1
#
_entry.id   AF-A0A8S1EG07-F1
#
_cell.length_a   1.000
_cell.length_b   1.000
_cell.length_c   1.000
_cell.angle_alpha   90.00
_cell.angle_beta   90.00
_cell.angle_gamma   90.00
#
_symmetry.space_group_name_H-M   'P 1'
#
loop_
_entity.id
_entity.type
_entity.pdbx_description
1 polymer ?
#
loop_
_entity_poly.entity_id
_entity_poly.type
_entity_poly.pdbx_seq_one_letter_code
_entity_poly.pdbx_strand_id
1 'polypeptide(L)'
;MLFNFRTKLAKYQLASLITTCAANFFLFIATLTPAWQVADDLDADRYVQSGLWLYCPGAAQCWYIFSDSLINYYEKVDVCRFFLIGDCRKKLLRTPYFFDWHYAVLILNIITMVFLTLATIAILVSYFKKNRARLCAIFFDVLIFAACLFLAISLIVFMVNAEMLESKYLIGVKNTYEKYYGYSFYLAGFALLLITFAILFATLITTYTFFFVEQVEEDVYHDNNYAISMENKFGQNYPNNFATPLTTQIPNTEHGSYIAGSISPNGEFKSQTRHFYSY
;
A
#
# COMPACT_ATOMS: atom_id res chain seq x y z
N MET A 1 -17.15 12.45 -6.17
CA MET A 1 -17.42 11.01 -6.36
C MET A 1 -16.36 10.23 -5.57
N LEU A 2 -16.53 10.18 -4.24
CA LEU A 2 -15.51 9.68 -3.30
C LEU A 2 -15.90 8.25 -2.87
N PHE A 3 -15.09 7.27 -3.29
CA PHE A 3 -15.07 5.87 -2.86
C PHE A 3 -16.42 5.11 -2.79
N ASN A 4 -16.81 4.43 -3.87
CA ASN A 4 -17.96 3.52 -3.87
C ASN A 4 -17.49 2.08 -3.58
N PHE A 5 -17.53 1.66 -2.31
CA PHE A 5 -17.09 0.32 -1.83
C PHE A 5 -18.14 -0.79 -2.02
N ARG A 6 -19.03 -0.63 -3.00
CA ARG A 6 -20.22 -1.47 -3.11
C ARG A 6 -19.91 -2.86 -3.68
N THR A 7 -18.93 -2.96 -4.57
CA THR A 7 -18.56 -4.23 -5.23
C THR A 7 -17.59 -5.06 -4.38
N LYS A 8 -17.69 -6.39 -4.47
CA LYS A 8 -16.76 -7.30 -3.78
C LYS A 8 -15.30 -7.07 -4.22
N LEU A 9 -15.09 -6.79 -5.50
CA LEU A 9 -13.77 -6.47 -6.06
C LEU A 9 -13.14 -5.23 -5.40
N ALA A 10 -13.91 -4.15 -5.24
CA ALA A 10 -13.41 -2.93 -4.60
C ALA A 10 -13.02 -3.15 -3.13
N LYS A 11 -13.73 -4.05 -2.42
CA LYS A 11 -13.38 -4.43 -1.05
C LYS A 11 -12.05 -5.17 -0.97
N TYR A 12 -11.79 -6.11 -1.88
CA TYR A 12 -10.50 -6.80 -1.94
C TYR A 12 -9.35 -5.88 -2.36
N GLN A 13 -9.59 -4.98 -3.31
CA GLN A 13 -8.61 -3.96 -3.71
C GLN A 13 -8.27 -3.01 -2.55
N LEU A 14 -9.27 -2.57 -1.79
CA LEU A 14 -9.06 -1.75 -0.59
C LEU A 14 -8.30 -2.53 0.49
N ALA A 15 -8.69 -3.78 0.76
CA ALA A 15 -8.01 -4.61 1.74
C ALA A 15 -6.54 -4.78 1.37
N SER A 16 -6.25 -5.17 0.12
CA SER A 16 -4.89 -5.31 -0.39
C SER A 16 -4.08 -4.01 -0.32
N LEU A 17 -4.69 -2.86 -0.64
CA LEU A 17 -4.07 -1.54 -0.51
C LEU A 17 -3.69 -1.26 0.95
N ILE A 18 -4.61 -1.44 1.90
CA ILE A 18 -4.37 -1.19 3.32
C ILE A 18 -3.26 -2.11 3.83
N THR A 19 -3.34 -3.41 3.52
CA THR A 19 -2.34 -4.39 3.98
C THR A 19 -0.95 -4.09 3.40
N THR A 20 -0.85 -3.73 2.12
CA THR A 20 0.43 -3.39 1.46
C THR A 20 1.02 -2.09 2.03
N CYS A 21 0.19 -1.06 2.24
CA CYS A 21 0.63 0.18 2.87
C CYS A 21 1.11 -0.03 4.32
N ALA A 22 0.37 -0.82 5.11
CA ALA A 22 0.76 -1.17 6.47
C ALA A 22 2.07 -1.95 6.49
N ALA A 23 2.23 -2.95 5.62
CA ALA A 23 3.48 -3.71 5.50
C ALA A 23 4.68 -2.80 5.17
N ASN A 24 4.52 -1.88 4.22
CA ASN A 24 5.57 -0.94 3.84
C ASN A 24 5.93 0.01 4.99
N PHE A 25 4.94 0.47 5.76
CA PHE A 25 5.15 1.31 6.94
C PHE A 25 5.92 0.59 8.05
N PHE A 26 5.55 -0.65 8.37
CA PHE A 26 6.31 -1.45 9.34
C PHE A 26 7.73 -1.72 8.83
N LEU A 27 7.90 -2.14 7.58
CA LEU A 27 9.23 -2.38 7.02
C LEU A 27 10.12 -1.12 7.05
N PHE A 28 9.54 0.06 6.82
CA PHE A 28 10.23 1.33 6.93
C PHE A 28 10.69 1.61 8.37
N ILE A 29 9.81 1.45 9.36
CA ILE A 29 10.17 1.61 10.78
C ILE A 29 11.24 0.60 11.19
N ALA A 30 11.08 -0.68 10.80
CA ALA A 30 12.08 -1.70 11.07
C ALA A 30 13.43 -1.27 10.51
N THR A 31 13.48 -0.83 9.26
CA THR A 31 14.73 -0.44 8.59
C THR A 31 15.38 0.79 9.22
N LEU A 32 14.60 1.78 9.68
CA LEU A 32 15.14 2.98 10.32
C LEU A 32 15.66 2.76 11.74
N THR A 33 15.14 1.76 12.44
CA THR A 33 15.42 1.59 13.87
C THR A 33 16.67 0.73 14.11
N PRO A 34 17.46 1.04 15.16
CA PRO A 34 18.72 0.36 15.45
C PRO A 34 18.55 -0.97 16.21
N ALA A 35 17.33 -1.46 16.43
CA ALA A 35 17.08 -2.61 17.28
C ALA A 35 16.84 -3.89 16.46
N TRP A 36 17.73 -4.19 15.52
CA TRP A 36 17.69 -5.48 14.81
C TRP A 36 18.34 -6.58 15.64
N GLN A 37 19.46 -6.25 16.28
CA GLN A 37 20.18 -7.11 17.20
C GLN A 37 20.46 -6.32 18.48
N VAL A 38 20.22 -6.95 19.62
CA VAL A 38 20.52 -6.40 20.94
C VAL A 38 21.54 -7.31 21.61
N ALA A 39 22.55 -6.71 22.23
CA ALA A 39 23.57 -7.42 22.98
C ALA A 39 23.75 -6.76 24.33
N ASP A 40 23.69 -7.54 25.40
CA ASP A 40 23.92 -7.09 26.76
C ASP A 40 25.29 -7.56 27.24
N ASP A 41 26.15 -6.59 27.58
CA ASP A 41 27.44 -6.82 28.22
C ASP A 41 27.22 -6.98 29.72
N LEU A 42 27.30 -8.22 30.20
CA LEU A 42 27.08 -8.57 31.62
C LEU A 42 28.23 -8.08 32.52
N ASP A 43 29.44 -7.89 31.97
CA ASP A 43 30.59 -7.42 32.74
C ASP A 43 30.57 -5.90 32.92
N ALA A 44 30.11 -5.17 31.90
CA ALA A 44 30.02 -3.72 31.92
C ALA A 44 28.65 -3.17 32.32
N ASP A 45 27.63 -4.02 32.45
CA ASP A 45 26.21 -3.68 32.62
C ASP A 45 25.75 -2.65 31.56
N ARG A 46 26.07 -2.94 30.30
CA ARG A 46 25.77 -2.06 29.16
C ARG A 46 25.01 -2.82 28.07
N TYR A 47 23.86 -2.29 27.69
CA TYR A 47 23.12 -2.76 26.53
C TYR A 47 23.59 -2.06 25.26
N VAL A 48 23.64 -2.79 24.16
CA VAL A 48 24.05 -2.30 22.84
C VAL A 48 23.02 -2.73 21.80
N GLN A 49 22.60 -1.79 20.96
CA GLN A 49 21.66 -2.04 19.88
C GLN A 49 22.32 -1.80 18.52
N SER A 50 22.24 -2.81 17.65
CA SER A 50 22.75 -2.78 16.29
C SER A 50 21.60 -2.90 15.29
N GLY A 51 21.46 -1.90 14.44
CA GLY A 51 20.55 -1.90 13.30
C GLY A 51 21.25 -2.31 12.02
N LEU A 52 20.57 -2.08 10.90
CA LEU A 52 21.14 -2.31 9.57
C LEU A 52 22.19 -1.28 9.17
N TRP A 53 22.07 -0.05 9.67
CA TRP A 53 22.92 1.09 9.29
C TRP A 53 23.26 2.02 10.45
N LEU A 54 22.68 1.78 11.63
CA LEU A 54 22.84 2.54 12.86
C LEU A 54 23.31 1.61 13.98
N TYR A 55 24.21 2.09 14.81
CA TYR A 55 24.73 1.40 15.99
C TYR A 55 24.61 2.31 17.21
N CYS A 56 23.94 1.85 18.25
CA CYS A 56 23.63 2.63 19.45
C CYS A 56 24.15 1.89 20.70
N PRO A 57 25.30 2.31 21.25
CA PRO A 57 25.80 1.76 22.50
C PRO A 57 25.08 2.44 23.68
N GLY A 58 24.00 1.82 24.15
CA GLY A 58 23.31 2.16 25.40
C GLY A 58 23.04 3.65 25.60
N ALA A 59 23.67 4.22 26.64
CA ALA A 59 23.51 5.61 27.07
C ALA A 59 24.29 6.65 26.23
N ALA A 60 25.02 6.23 25.18
CA ALA A 60 25.78 7.14 24.34
C ALA A 60 25.03 7.50 23.05
N GLN A 61 25.61 8.42 22.27
CA GLN A 61 25.08 8.79 20.96
C GLN A 61 25.14 7.60 19.98
N CYS A 62 24.13 7.49 19.13
CA CYS A 62 24.11 6.52 18.04
C CYS A 62 25.03 6.96 16.90
N TRP A 63 25.68 5.99 16.25
CA TRP A 63 26.62 6.21 15.17
C TRP A 63 26.16 5.49 13.91
N TYR A 64 26.53 6.03 12.75
CA TYR A 64 26.32 5.33 11.49
C TYR A 64 27.39 4.27 11.30
N ILE A 65 26.93 3.05 11.02
CA ILE A 65 27.79 1.88 10.80
C ILE A 65 28.77 2.11 9.63
N PHE A 66 28.40 2.96 8.69
CA PHE A 66 29.11 3.19 7.43
C PHE A 66 30.03 4.41 7.44
N SER A 67 30.25 5.04 8.60
CA SER A 67 31.09 6.23 8.67
C SER A 67 32.55 5.86 8.90
N ASP A 68 33.36 5.88 7.83
CA ASP A 68 34.79 5.55 7.86
C ASP A 68 35.63 6.41 8.82
N SER A 69 35.17 7.62 9.15
CA SER A 69 35.85 8.54 10.07
C SER A 69 35.65 8.20 11.55
N LEU A 70 34.71 7.32 11.89
CA LEU A 70 34.29 7.00 13.26
C LEU A 70 34.65 5.56 13.68
N ILE A 71 35.24 4.77 12.78
CA ILE A 71 35.64 3.36 12.97
C ILE A 71 36.82 3.16 13.94
N ASN A 72 37.39 4.23 14.51
CA ASN A 72 38.49 4.17 15.48
C ASN A 72 38.07 4.58 16.90
N TYR A 73 36.88 4.17 17.37
CA TYR A 73 36.67 4.09 18.81
C TYR A 73 37.42 2.87 19.35
N TYR A 74 38.72 3.06 19.56
CA TYR A 74 39.46 2.24 20.48
C TYR A 74 39.01 2.63 21.88
N GLU A 75 38.13 1.83 22.48
CA GLU A 75 38.13 1.78 23.94
C GLU A 75 39.53 1.23 24.30
N LYS A 76 40.40 2.09 24.82
CA LYS A 76 41.67 1.66 25.41
C LYS A 76 41.30 0.88 26.68
N VAL A 77 40.87 -0.35 26.51
CA VAL A 77 40.72 -1.28 27.62
C VAL A 77 42.05 -2.00 27.74
N ASP A 78 42.75 -1.78 28.86
CA ASP A 78 43.96 -2.53 29.19
C ASP A 78 43.56 -3.97 29.57
N VAL A 79 43.34 -4.81 28.54
CA VAL A 79 43.07 -6.24 28.74
C VAL A 79 44.40 -6.96 28.96
N CYS A 80 44.85 -7.03 30.21
CA CYS A 80 45.96 -7.92 30.56
C CYS A 80 45.41 -9.36 30.65
N ARG A 81 45.83 -10.23 29.72
CA ARG A 81 45.43 -11.64 29.69
C ARG A 81 46.09 -12.39 30.85
N PHE A 82 45.28 -12.99 31.74
CA PHE A 82 45.71 -13.76 32.91
C PHE A 82 46.23 -15.17 32.54
N PHE A 83 47.18 -15.27 31.60
CA PHE A 83 47.82 -16.55 31.31
C PHE A 83 49.28 -16.32 30.89
N LEU A 84 50.15 -16.37 31.91
CA LEU A 84 51.62 -16.45 31.88
C LEU A 84 52.34 -15.31 31.15
N ILE A 85 53.04 -14.50 31.95
CA ILE A 85 53.95 -13.40 31.61
C ILE A 85 53.23 -12.11 31.18
N GLY A 86 53.44 -11.06 32.00
CA GLY A 86 52.80 -9.74 31.97
C GLY A 86 53.12 -8.89 30.75
N ASP A 87 52.78 -9.39 29.57
CA ASP A 87 52.86 -8.66 28.31
C ASP A 87 51.51 -7.98 28.06
N CYS A 88 51.27 -6.84 28.74
CA CYS A 88 50.10 -5.99 28.48
C CYS A 88 50.30 -5.29 27.12
N ARG A 89 50.14 -6.06 26.04
CA ARG A 89 50.09 -5.52 24.68
C ARG A 89 48.72 -4.88 24.51
N LYS A 90 48.70 -3.60 24.11
CA LYS A 90 47.48 -2.87 23.71
C LYS A 90 46.78 -3.61 22.55
N LYS A 91 46.02 -4.64 22.87
CA LYS A 91 45.10 -5.26 21.92
C LYS A 91 43.89 -4.36 21.91
N LEU A 92 43.87 -3.54 20.87
CA LEU A 92 42.74 -2.72 20.53
C LEU A 92 41.55 -3.68 20.38
N LEU A 93 40.65 -3.67 21.36
CA LEU A 93 39.41 -4.42 21.27
C LEU A 93 38.62 -3.70 20.17
N ARG A 94 38.71 -4.27 18.96
CA ARG A 94 38.09 -3.69 17.78
C ARG A 94 36.59 -3.75 18.03
N THR A 95 35.90 -2.62 17.88
CA THR A 95 34.45 -2.64 17.67
C THR A 95 34.15 -3.69 16.61
N PRO A 96 33.11 -4.51 16.80
CA PRO A 96 32.87 -5.65 15.95
C PRO A 96 32.85 -5.19 14.48
N TYR A 97 33.66 -5.85 13.65
CA TYR A 97 33.71 -5.56 12.20
C TYR A 97 32.27 -5.51 11.69
N PHE A 98 31.85 -4.34 11.23
CA PHE A 98 30.59 -4.24 10.52
C PHE A 98 30.78 -4.90 9.16
N PHE A 99 30.17 -6.08 9.02
CA PHE A 99 30.35 -6.94 7.87
C PHE A 99 29.48 -6.49 6.69
N ASP A 100 29.95 -6.76 5.48
CA ASP A 100 29.29 -6.49 4.20
C ASP A 100 27.84 -7.01 4.11
N TRP A 101 27.46 -7.98 4.94
CA TRP A 101 26.09 -8.49 4.99
C TRP A 101 25.07 -7.46 5.47
N HIS A 102 25.44 -6.49 6.33
CA HIS A 102 24.51 -5.43 6.74
C HIS A 102 24.08 -4.57 5.54
N TYR A 103 25.02 -4.28 4.63
CA TYR A 103 24.73 -3.59 3.38
C TYR A 103 23.80 -4.41 2.48
N ALA A 104 24.05 -5.71 2.36
CA ALA A 104 23.20 -6.59 1.56
C ALA A 104 21.75 -6.59 2.07
N VAL A 105 21.55 -6.78 3.38
CA VAL A 105 20.21 -6.79 4.01
C VAL A 105 19.54 -5.42 3.90
N LEU A 106 20.28 -4.33 4.10
CA LEU A 106 19.75 -2.96 3.92
C LEU A 106 19.28 -2.71 2.48
N ILE A 107 20.11 -3.07 1.49
CA ILE A 107 19.77 -2.89 0.07
C ILE A 107 18.55 -3.73 -0.30
N LEU A 108 18.47 -4.98 0.16
CA LEU A 108 17.32 -5.84 -0.07
C LEU A 108 16.02 -5.27 0.54
N ASN A 109 16.09 -4.69 1.73
CA ASN A 109 14.94 -4.02 2.35
C ASN A 109 14.52 -2.77 1.56
N ILE A 110 15.47 -1.96 1.09
CA ILE A 110 15.18 -0.77 0.27
C ILE A 110 14.52 -1.18 -1.05
N ILE A 111 15.06 -2.19 -1.74
CA ILE A 111 14.49 -2.73 -2.97
C ILE A 111 13.06 -3.24 -2.73
N THR A 112 12.84 -3.94 -1.60
CA THR A 112 11.51 -4.40 -1.19
C THR A 112 10.54 -3.22 -1.02
N MET A 113 10.94 -2.15 -0.33
CA MET A 113 10.11 -0.95 -0.15
C MET A 113 9.77 -0.29 -1.50
N VAL A 114 10.72 -0.23 -2.43
CA VAL A 114 10.48 0.26 -3.80
C VAL A 114 9.44 -0.62 -4.51
N PHE A 115 9.54 -1.94 -4.44
CA PHE A 115 8.55 -2.83 -5.04
C PHE A 115 7.17 -2.67 -4.41
N LEU A 116 7.08 -2.54 -3.08
CA LEU A 116 5.81 -2.31 -2.38
C LEU A 116 5.17 -0.96 -2.77
N THR A 117 5.95 0.10 -2.91
CA THR A 117 5.42 1.40 -3.36
C THR A 117 4.96 1.38 -4.83
N LEU A 118 5.67 0.68 -5.71
CA LEU A 118 5.20 0.47 -7.08
C LEU A 118 3.91 -0.37 -7.12
N ALA A 119 3.79 -1.36 -6.23
CA ALA A 119 2.62 -2.21 -6.11
C ALA A 119 1.38 -1.42 -5.63
N THR A 120 1.54 -0.52 -4.65
CA THR A 120 0.43 0.35 -4.19
C THR A 120 -0.04 1.30 -5.29
N ILE A 121 0.89 1.88 -6.07
CA ILE A 121 0.56 2.71 -7.24
C ILE A 121 -0.22 1.89 -8.28
N ALA A 122 0.20 0.64 -8.53
CA ALA A 122 -0.49 -0.24 -9.48
C ALA A 122 -1.95 -0.52 -9.07
N ILE A 123 -2.23 -0.77 -7.79
CA ILE A 123 -3.61 -0.93 -7.29
C ILE A 123 -4.41 0.38 -7.43
N LEU A 124 -3.82 1.52 -7.07
CA LEU A 124 -4.50 2.82 -7.19
C LEU A 124 -4.88 3.12 -8.64
N VAL A 125 -3.97 2.86 -9.59
CA VAL A 125 -4.26 3.01 -11.03
C VAL A 125 -5.33 2.02 -11.48
N SER A 126 -5.31 0.78 -10.99
CA SER A 126 -6.34 -0.22 -11.27
C SER A 126 -7.73 0.22 -10.79
N TYR A 127 -7.79 0.98 -9.69
CA TYR A 127 -9.05 1.50 -9.14
C TYR A 127 -9.62 2.63 -10.00
N PHE A 128 -8.79 3.58 -10.45
CA PHE A 128 -9.24 4.72 -11.27
C PHE A 128 -9.48 4.36 -12.74
N LYS A 129 -8.64 3.50 -13.33
CA LYS A 129 -8.69 3.16 -14.77
C LYS A 129 -9.16 1.72 -14.98
N LYS A 130 -10.47 1.50 -14.90
CA LYS A 130 -11.10 0.18 -15.11
C LYS A 130 -10.67 -0.50 -16.42
N ASN A 131 -10.51 0.26 -17.50
CA ASN A 131 -10.11 -0.27 -18.82
C ASN A 131 -8.71 -0.92 -18.83
N ARG A 132 -7.83 -0.59 -17.88
CA ARG A 132 -6.50 -1.20 -17.72
C ARG A 132 -6.36 -2.06 -16.45
N ALA A 133 -7.46 -2.31 -15.74
CA ALA A 133 -7.44 -3.00 -14.45
C ALA A 133 -6.83 -4.40 -14.52
N ARG A 134 -7.07 -5.17 -15.61
CA ARG A 134 -6.50 -6.52 -15.78
C ARG A 134 -4.97 -6.50 -15.85
N LEU A 135 -4.40 -5.57 -16.60
CA LEU A 135 -2.94 -5.44 -16.72
C LEU A 135 -2.33 -4.97 -15.39
N CYS A 136 -2.97 -4.02 -14.72
CA CYS A 136 -2.51 -3.51 -13.42
C CYS A 136 -2.58 -4.58 -12.33
N ALA A 137 -3.58 -5.47 -12.35
CA ALA A 137 -3.70 -6.58 -11.39
C ALA A 137 -2.58 -7.62 -11.58
N ILE A 138 -2.26 -8.01 -12.82
CA ILE A 138 -1.12 -8.90 -13.09
C ILE A 138 0.20 -8.25 -12.63
N PHE A 139 0.39 -6.97 -12.94
CA PHE A 139 1.60 -6.26 -12.55
C PHE A 139 1.72 -6.15 -11.02
N PHE A 140 0.60 -5.91 -10.33
CA PHE A 140 0.55 -5.92 -8.88
C PHE A 140 0.97 -7.28 -8.29
N ASP A 141 0.42 -8.39 -8.79
CA ASP A 141 0.76 -9.75 -8.34
C ASP A 141 2.26 -10.03 -8.47
N VAL A 142 2.86 -9.67 -9.61
CA VAL A 142 4.30 -9.88 -9.84
C VAL A 142 5.16 -9.05 -8.89
N LEU A 143 4.82 -7.77 -8.70
CA LEU A 143 5.58 -6.89 -7.82
C LEU A 143 5.50 -7.31 -6.35
N ILE A 144 4.31 -7.70 -5.88
CA ILE A 144 4.14 -8.08 -4.47
C ILE A 144 4.77 -9.43 -4.17
N PHE A 145 4.75 -10.37 -5.13
CA PHE A 145 5.49 -11.61 -5.02
C PHE A 145 7.01 -11.37 -4.98
N ALA A 146 7.54 -10.51 -5.87
CA ALA A 146 8.95 -10.14 -5.86
C ALA A 146 9.36 -9.48 -4.54
N ALA A 147 8.55 -8.55 -4.01
CA ALA A 147 8.78 -7.92 -2.71
C ALA A 147 8.84 -8.96 -1.57
N CYS A 148 7.92 -9.93 -1.57
CA CYS A 148 7.91 -11.01 -0.59
C CYS A 148 9.19 -11.85 -0.63
N LEU A 149 9.66 -12.20 -1.83
CA LEU A 149 10.89 -12.98 -2.00
C LEU A 149 12.11 -12.20 -1.50
N PHE A 150 12.26 -10.93 -1.89
CA PHE A 150 13.40 -10.12 -1.44
C PHE A 150 13.41 -9.92 0.08
N LEU A 151 12.24 -9.69 0.70
CA LEU A 151 12.17 -9.56 2.16
C LEU A 151 12.47 -10.88 2.88
N ALA A 152 11.97 -12.01 2.38
CA ALA A 152 12.26 -13.32 2.94
C ALA A 152 13.75 -13.65 2.87
N ILE A 153 14.39 -13.39 1.71
CA ILE A 153 15.84 -13.56 1.55
C ILE A 153 16.60 -12.64 2.51
N SER A 154 16.18 -11.37 2.63
CA SER A 154 16.79 -10.40 3.54
C SER A 154 16.77 -10.89 5.00
N LEU A 155 15.62 -11.38 5.48
CA LEU A 155 15.47 -11.90 6.83
C LEU A 155 16.28 -13.19 7.08
N ILE A 156 16.33 -14.10 6.11
CA ILE A 156 17.14 -15.32 6.20
C ILE A 156 18.63 -14.98 6.24
N VAL A 157 19.09 -14.08 5.36
CA VAL A 157 20.50 -13.63 5.35
C VAL A 157 20.84 -13.00 6.69
N PHE A 158 19.96 -12.14 7.24
CA PHE A 158 20.16 -11.56 8.57
C PHE A 158 20.27 -12.65 9.64
N MET A 159 19.30 -13.58 9.70
CA MET A 159 19.24 -14.64 10.71
C MET A 159 20.48 -15.54 10.68
N VAL A 160 20.86 -16.04 9.50
CA VAL A 160 22.03 -16.92 9.34
C VAL A 160 23.32 -16.22 9.76
N ASN A 161 23.49 -14.95 9.40
CA ASN A 161 24.70 -14.21 9.76
C ASN A 161 24.71 -13.80 11.24
N ALA A 162 23.55 -13.50 11.83
CA ALA A 162 23.42 -13.24 13.27
C ALA A 162 23.86 -14.46 14.09
N GLU A 163 23.37 -15.65 13.73
CA GLU A 163 23.72 -16.94 14.37
C GLU A 163 25.20 -17.32 14.16
N MET A 164 25.72 -17.13 12.94
CA MET A 164 27.13 -17.41 12.65
C MET A 164 28.07 -16.52 13.48
N LEU A 165 27.66 -15.28 13.76
CA LEU A 165 28.43 -14.40 14.64
C LEU A 165 28.44 -14.93 16.07
N GLU A 166 27.33 -15.42 16.60
CA GLU A 166 27.26 -15.96 17.97
C GLU A 166 28.27 -17.08 18.22
N SER A 167 28.41 -18.01 17.27
CA SER A 167 29.40 -19.11 17.38
C SER A 167 30.85 -18.64 17.52
N LYS A 168 31.21 -17.47 16.96
CA LYS A 168 32.57 -16.92 17.03
C LYS A 168 32.88 -16.23 18.36
N TYR A 169 31.87 -15.67 19.03
CA TYR A 169 32.07 -14.99 20.33
C TYR A 169 32.26 -16.00 21.48
N LEU A 170 31.57 -17.14 21.44
CA LEU A 170 31.65 -18.20 22.45
C LEU A 170 33.03 -18.88 22.54
N ILE A 171 33.86 -18.78 21.50
CA ILE A 171 35.17 -19.45 21.41
C ILE A 171 36.34 -18.56 21.88
N GLY A 172 36.12 -17.26 22.12
CA GLY A 172 37.22 -16.30 22.33
C GLY A 172 37.30 -15.63 23.71
N VAL A 173 36.17 -15.40 24.38
CA VAL A 173 36.09 -14.68 25.66
C VAL A 173 34.98 -15.33 26.49
N LYS A 174 35.21 -15.45 27.80
CA LYS A 174 34.26 -15.92 28.82
C LYS A 174 32.84 -15.35 28.54
N ASN A 175 31.78 -16.12 28.79
CA ASN A 175 30.35 -15.77 28.58
C ASN A 175 29.92 -14.40 29.13
N THR A 176 30.24 -13.30 28.44
CA THR A 176 29.97 -11.94 28.94
C THR A 176 29.03 -11.14 28.04
N TYR A 177 28.64 -11.68 26.89
CA TYR A 177 27.65 -11.06 26.01
C TYR A 177 26.46 -12.00 25.79
N GLU A 178 25.29 -11.62 26.29
CA GLU A 178 24.02 -12.25 25.92
C GLU A 178 23.44 -11.51 24.72
N LYS A 179 22.99 -12.25 23.70
CA LYS A 179 22.49 -11.68 22.44
C LYS A 179 21.07 -12.12 22.19
N TYR A 180 20.29 -11.17 21.71
CA TYR A 180 18.87 -11.36 21.40
C TYR A 180 18.52 -10.61 20.11
N TYR A 181 17.53 -11.14 19.38
CA TYR A 181 16.92 -10.40 18.28
C TYR A 181 16.15 -9.20 18.84
N GLY A 182 16.37 -8.03 18.25
CA GLY A 182 15.66 -6.83 18.66
C GLY A 182 14.28 -6.71 18.00
N TYR A 183 13.49 -5.75 18.47
CA TYR A 183 12.12 -5.58 18.00
C TYR A 183 12.02 -5.29 16.49
N SER A 184 13.02 -4.64 15.89
CA SER A 184 13.02 -4.28 14.46
C SER A 184 13.02 -5.53 13.58
N PHE A 185 13.71 -6.60 14.00
CA PHE A 185 13.69 -7.88 13.30
C PHE A 185 12.28 -8.49 13.29
N TYR A 186 11.62 -8.54 14.45
CA TYR A 186 10.24 -9.02 14.57
C TYR A 186 9.25 -8.17 13.79
N LEU A 187 9.48 -6.86 13.74
CA LEU A 187 8.63 -5.91 13.02
C LEU A 187 8.78 -6.07 11.49
N ALA A 188 9.98 -6.38 11.00
CA ALA A 188 10.19 -6.80 9.60
C ALA A 188 9.58 -8.18 9.31
N GLY A 189 9.65 -9.12 10.25
CA GLY A 189 8.94 -10.41 10.16
C GLY A 189 7.41 -10.25 10.12
N PHE A 190 6.86 -9.31 10.89
CA PHE A 190 5.45 -8.95 10.83
C PHE A 190 5.08 -8.31 9.49
N ALA A 191 5.94 -7.45 8.93
CA ALA A 191 5.76 -6.92 7.59
C ALA A 191 5.74 -8.05 6.53
N LEU A 192 6.61 -9.06 6.67
CA LEU A 192 6.57 -10.25 5.80
C LEU A 192 5.22 -10.98 5.90
N LEU A 193 4.70 -11.20 7.11
CA LEU A 193 3.37 -11.80 7.29
C LEU A 193 2.27 -10.97 6.61
N LEU A 194 2.28 -9.64 6.76
CA LEU A 194 1.33 -8.78 6.08
C LEU A 194 1.44 -8.87 4.54
N ILE A 195 2.66 -8.95 4.01
CA ILE A 195 2.87 -9.15 2.56
C ILE A 195 2.30 -10.50 2.10
N THR A 196 2.44 -11.57 2.90
CA THR A 196 1.82 -12.86 2.54
C THR A 196 0.30 -12.79 2.48
N PHE A 197 -0.35 -12.09 3.41
CA PHE A 197 -1.79 -11.81 3.31
C PHE A 197 -2.13 -10.94 2.10
N ALA A 198 -1.29 -9.96 1.78
CA ALA A 198 -1.48 -9.12 0.62
C ALA A 198 -1.38 -9.92 -0.69
N ILE A 199 -0.49 -10.92 -0.79
CA ILE A 199 -0.45 -11.87 -1.91
C ILE A 199 -1.76 -12.65 -2.02
N LEU A 200 -2.33 -13.15 -0.91
CA LEU A 200 -3.63 -13.83 -0.95
C LEU A 200 -4.72 -12.92 -1.49
N PHE A 201 -4.79 -11.66 -1.04
CA PHE A 201 -5.73 -10.69 -1.62
C PHE A 201 -5.43 -10.38 -3.10
N ALA A 202 -4.16 -10.33 -3.48
CA ALA A 202 -3.72 -10.12 -4.87
C ALA A 202 -4.28 -11.21 -5.79
N THR A 203 -4.10 -12.48 -5.41
CA THR A 203 -4.64 -13.64 -6.15
C THR A 203 -6.17 -13.65 -6.22
N LEU A 204 -6.85 -13.18 -5.18
CA LEU A 204 -8.31 -13.01 -5.22
C LEU A 204 -8.70 -11.91 -6.22
N ILE A 205 -8.02 -10.76 -6.20
CA ILE A 205 -8.27 -9.66 -7.15
C ILE A 205 -8.09 -10.16 -8.58
N THR A 206 -6.99 -10.86 -8.89
CA THR A 206 -6.79 -11.41 -10.24
C THR A 206 -7.88 -12.41 -10.60
N THR A 207 -8.21 -13.35 -9.72
CA THR A 207 -9.31 -14.30 -9.94
C THR A 207 -10.64 -13.60 -10.25
N TYR A 208 -11.02 -12.59 -9.47
CA TYR A 208 -12.25 -11.83 -9.71
C TYR A 208 -12.22 -11.04 -11.02
N THR A 209 -11.09 -10.44 -11.38
CA THR A 209 -10.96 -9.65 -12.61
C THR A 209 -10.98 -10.50 -13.90
N PHE A 210 -10.59 -11.77 -13.83
CA PHE A 210 -10.55 -12.67 -14.99
C PHE A 210 -11.75 -13.59 -15.11
N PHE A 211 -12.25 -14.16 -14.00
CA PHE A 211 -13.32 -15.16 -14.03
C PHE A 211 -14.72 -14.59 -13.84
N PHE A 212 -14.87 -13.41 -13.21
CA PHE A 212 -16.18 -12.84 -12.88
C PHE A 212 -16.48 -11.56 -13.68
N VAL A 213 -16.05 -11.53 -14.94
CA VAL A 213 -16.23 -10.37 -15.84
C VAL A 213 -17.71 -9.97 -15.98
N GLU A 214 -18.61 -10.95 -16.12
CA GLU A 214 -20.06 -10.72 -16.29
C GLU A 214 -20.71 -10.05 -15.06
N GLN A 215 -20.35 -10.46 -13.84
CA GLN A 215 -20.90 -9.86 -12.62
C GLN A 215 -20.43 -8.42 -12.41
N VAL A 216 -19.22 -8.08 -12.88
CA VAL A 216 -18.69 -6.71 -12.80
C VAL A 216 -19.38 -5.80 -13.82
N GLU A 217 -19.74 -6.30 -14.99
CA GLU A 217 -20.47 -5.53 -16.00
C GLU A 217 -21.94 -5.30 -15.59
N GLU A 218 -22.63 -6.31 -15.04
CA GLU A 218 -24.00 -6.16 -14.52
C GLU A 218 -24.07 -5.19 -13.33
N ASP A 219 -23.14 -5.27 -12.37
CA ASP A 219 -23.06 -4.33 -11.24
C ASP A 219 -22.84 -2.88 -11.72
N VAL A 220 -22.00 -2.67 -12.74
CA VAL A 220 -21.73 -1.34 -13.32
C VAL A 220 -22.93 -0.83 -14.13
N TYR A 221 -23.62 -1.70 -14.86
CA TYR A 221 -24.80 -1.31 -15.64
C TYR A 221 -25.98 -0.93 -14.73
N HIS A 222 -26.19 -1.68 -13.65
CA HIS A 222 -27.17 -1.32 -12.63
C HIS A 222 -26.81 0.00 -11.93
N ASP A 223 -25.56 0.20 -11.51
CA ASP A 223 -25.15 1.43 -10.79
C ASP A 223 -25.29 2.69 -11.67
N ASN A 224 -24.95 2.60 -12.97
CA ASN A 224 -25.19 3.68 -13.92
C ASN A 224 -26.69 3.97 -14.09
N ASN A 225 -27.53 2.94 -14.21
CA ASN A 225 -28.98 3.13 -14.32
C ASN A 225 -29.61 3.67 -13.03
N TYR A 226 -29.11 3.31 -11.84
CA TYR A 226 -29.54 3.90 -10.58
C TYR A 226 -29.08 5.36 -10.44
N ALA A 227 -27.86 5.70 -10.88
CA ALA A 227 -27.37 7.07 -10.88
C ALA A 227 -28.17 7.96 -11.85
N ILE A 228 -28.42 7.46 -13.07
CA ILE A 228 -29.27 8.14 -14.07
C ILE A 228 -30.73 8.24 -13.57
N SER A 229 -31.24 7.20 -12.90
CA SER A 229 -32.58 7.22 -12.29
C SER A 229 -32.69 8.22 -11.12
N MET A 230 -31.66 8.34 -10.28
CA MET A 230 -31.59 9.38 -9.25
C MET A 230 -31.48 10.77 -9.85
N GLU A 231 -30.66 10.96 -10.88
CA GLU A 231 -30.51 12.25 -11.58
C GLU A 231 -31.84 12.68 -12.23
N ASN A 232 -32.57 11.75 -12.85
CA ASN A 232 -33.92 12.01 -13.36
C ASN A 232 -34.94 12.29 -12.24
N LYS A 233 -34.84 11.62 -11.08
CA LYS A 233 -35.72 11.89 -9.93
C LYS A 233 -35.43 13.23 -9.24
N PHE A 234 -34.17 13.68 -9.21
CA PHE A 234 -33.80 14.99 -8.68
C PHE A 234 -34.00 16.11 -9.73
N GLY A 235 -33.96 15.80 -11.02
CA GLY A 235 -34.26 16.73 -12.12
C GLY A 235 -35.76 16.96 -12.38
N GLN A 236 -36.66 16.07 -11.91
CA GLN A 236 -38.11 16.19 -12.12
C GLN A 236 -38.89 16.90 -11.01
N ASN A 237 -38.23 17.45 -9.98
CA ASN A 237 -38.91 18.17 -8.89
C ASN A 237 -38.67 19.69 -8.90
N TYR A 238 -38.78 20.31 -10.08
CA TYR A 238 -39.30 21.67 -10.17
C TYR A 238 -40.57 21.65 -11.01
N PRO A 239 -41.78 21.70 -10.40
CA PRO A 239 -42.94 22.17 -11.12
C PRO A 239 -42.71 23.65 -11.40
N ASN A 240 -42.27 23.98 -12.61
CA ASN A 240 -42.41 25.34 -13.15
C ASN A 240 -43.90 25.60 -13.43
N ASN A 241 -44.69 25.70 -12.36
CA ASN A 241 -46.00 26.33 -12.37
C ASN A 241 -45.79 27.81 -12.08
N PHE A 242 -45.38 28.57 -13.10
CA PHE A 242 -45.65 29.99 -13.17
C PHE A 242 -45.99 30.37 -14.61
N ALA A 243 -47.28 30.63 -14.80
CA ALA A 243 -47.89 31.54 -15.76
C ALA A 243 -47.35 31.52 -17.21
N THR A 244 -48.08 30.81 -18.08
CA THR A 244 -48.26 31.24 -19.47
C THR A 244 -48.94 32.61 -19.49
N PRO A 245 -48.31 33.67 -20.04
CA PRO A 245 -49.09 34.79 -20.55
C PRO A 245 -49.84 34.32 -21.80
N LEU A 246 -51.13 34.63 -21.84
CA LEU A 246 -52.00 34.44 -22.99
C LEU A 246 -51.52 35.34 -24.13
N THR A 247 -50.58 34.88 -24.96
CA THR A 247 -50.28 35.51 -26.25
C THR A 247 -51.25 34.99 -27.29
N THR A 248 -52.31 35.76 -27.52
CA THR A 248 -53.09 35.73 -28.76
C THR A 248 -52.18 36.15 -29.92
N GLN A 249 -51.44 35.21 -30.49
CA GLN A 249 -50.90 35.35 -31.85
C GLN A 249 -51.62 34.36 -32.76
N ILE A 250 -52.46 34.92 -33.61
CA ILE A 250 -53.09 34.23 -34.74
C ILE A 250 -51.96 33.96 -35.74
N PRO A 251 -51.67 32.71 -36.12
CA PRO A 251 -50.71 32.45 -37.18
C PRO A 251 -51.29 32.90 -38.53
N ASN A 252 -50.46 33.52 -39.37
CA ASN A 252 -50.81 33.82 -40.76
C ASN A 252 -51.05 32.50 -41.50
N THR A 253 -52.32 32.14 -41.71
CA THR A 253 -52.72 31.01 -42.54
C THR A 253 -52.86 31.47 -43.98
N GLU A 254 -52.05 30.90 -44.89
CA GLU A 254 -52.32 30.96 -46.32
C GLU A 254 -53.60 30.17 -46.65
N HIS A 255 -54.33 30.63 -47.67
CA HIS A 255 -55.60 30.06 -48.12
C HIS A 255 -55.45 28.55 -48.41
N GLY A 256 -56.16 27.71 -47.65
CA GLY A 256 -56.23 26.25 -47.86
C GLY A 256 -55.54 25.39 -46.82
N SER A 257 -54.94 25.97 -45.77
CA SER A 257 -54.34 25.19 -44.69
C SER A 257 -55.38 24.55 -43.76
N TYR A 258 -55.19 23.26 -43.47
CA TYR A 258 -56.06 22.44 -42.62
C TYR A 258 -55.90 22.83 -41.15
N ILE A 259 -56.96 23.35 -40.53
CA ILE A 259 -56.99 23.65 -39.10
C ILE A 259 -57.28 22.35 -38.35
N ALA A 260 -56.31 21.86 -37.59
CA ALA A 260 -56.52 20.72 -36.70
C ALA A 260 -57.53 21.09 -35.59
N GLY A 261 -58.53 20.23 -35.38
CA GLY A 261 -59.51 20.42 -34.32
C GLY A 261 -58.84 20.43 -32.94
N SER A 262 -59.31 21.32 -32.06
CA SER A 262 -58.82 21.39 -30.68
C SER A 262 -59.17 20.10 -29.92
N ILE A 263 -58.17 19.55 -29.21
CA ILE A 263 -58.31 18.35 -28.38
C ILE A 263 -58.58 18.81 -26.94
N SER A 264 -59.72 18.40 -26.39
CA SER A 264 -60.03 18.59 -24.97
C SER A 264 -59.18 17.64 -24.11
N PRO A 265 -58.69 18.07 -22.93
CA PRO A 265 -57.90 17.22 -22.03
C PRO A 265 -58.62 15.94 -21.56
N ASN A 266 -59.95 15.90 -21.64
CA ASN A 266 -60.76 14.79 -21.14
C ASN A 266 -61.41 13.92 -22.25
N GLY A 267 -60.98 14.05 -23.51
CA GLY A 267 -61.27 13.05 -24.55
C GLY A 267 -62.71 12.92 -25.07
N GLU A 268 -63.67 13.72 -24.58
CA GLU A 268 -65.06 13.66 -25.03
C GLU A 268 -65.45 14.92 -25.81
N PHE A 269 -65.38 14.85 -27.15
CA PHE A 269 -66.49 15.06 -28.08
C PHE A 269 -66.01 14.84 -29.53
N LYS A 270 -66.84 14.15 -30.33
CA LYS A 270 -66.65 13.93 -31.77
C LYS A 270 -67.61 14.82 -32.58
N SER A 271 -67.04 15.38 -33.64
CA SER A 271 -67.65 15.80 -34.93
C SER A 271 -68.79 16.81 -34.91
N GLN A 272 -68.57 17.96 -35.56
CA GLN A 272 -69.50 18.40 -36.61
C GLN A 272 -68.77 19.00 -37.82
N THR A 273 -69.06 18.37 -38.95
CA THR A 273 -68.90 18.82 -40.34
C THR A 273 -69.48 20.22 -40.59
N ARG A 274 -68.84 21.00 -41.47
CA ARG A 274 -69.57 21.79 -42.46
C ARG A 274 -68.76 21.95 -43.75
N HIS A 275 -69.35 21.43 -44.83
CA HIS A 275 -69.04 21.77 -46.22
C HIS A 275 -69.34 23.24 -46.48
N PHE A 276 -68.48 23.90 -47.24
CA PHE A 276 -68.88 25.01 -48.10
C PHE A 276 -68.33 24.75 -49.50
N TYR A 277 -69.26 24.64 -50.45
CA TYR A 277 -69.01 24.69 -51.89
C TYR A 277 -69.03 26.15 -52.37
N SER A 278 -68.37 26.37 -53.51
CA SER A 278 -68.58 27.47 -54.50
C SER A 278 -67.97 28.83 -54.14
N TYR A 279 -67.43 29.63 -55.06
CA TYR A 279 -67.41 29.64 -56.53
C TYR A 279 -66.02 30.00 -57.04
#